data_AF-A0AA42SXX1-F1
#
_entry.id   AF-A0AA42SXX1-F1
#
_cell.length_a   1.000
_cell.length_b   1.000
_cell.length_c   1.000
_cell.angle_alpha   90.00
_cell.angle_beta   90.00
_cell.angle_gamma   90.00
#
_symmetry.space_group_name_H-M   'P 1'
#
loop_
_entity.id
_entity.type
_entity.pdbx_description
1 polymer ?
#
loop_
_entity_poly.entity_id
_entity_poly.type
_entity_poly.pdbx_seq_one_letter_code
_entity_poly.pdbx_strand_id
1 'polypeptide(L)'
;MTAKTSSVSPAQSLHHLACGECGWTISILAETSAPLRQCPWCGWDDLDISSVERQGAGQHLKCTEHGAISVQVLGPDIAADDFPDELFCPFCKRS
;
A
#
# COMPACT_ATOMS: atom_id res chain seq x y z
N MET A 1 -25.23 -16.25 15.15
CA MET A 1 -23.92 -16.36 14.50
C MET A 1 -23.28 -14.98 14.53
N THR A 2 -22.22 -14.81 15.33
CA THR A 2 -21.56 -13.51 15.55
C THR A 2 -20.74 -13.17 14.31
N ALA A 3 -21.22 -12.24 13.48
CA ALA A 3 -20.48 -11.77 12.33
C ALA A 3 -19.18 -11.11 12.81
N LYS A 4 -18.04 -11.62 12.33
CA LYS A 4 -16.72 -11.04 12.58
C LYS A 4 -16.65 -9.77 11.75
N THR A 5 -16.85 -8.62 12.38
CA THR A 5 -16.73 -7.31 11.74
C THR A 5 -15.27 -7.11 11.32
N SER A 6 -14.94 -7.47 10.10
CA SER A 6 -13.66 -7.09 9.50
C SER A 6 -13.72 -5.58 9.25
N SER A 7 -13.18 -4.81 10.17
CA SER A 7 -12.99 -3.37 10.01
C SER A 7 -12.05 -3.15 8.82
N VAL A 8 -12.60 -2.61 7.73
CA VAL A 8 -11.82 -2.17 6.57
C VAL A 8 -11.03 -0.94 7.00
N SER A 9 -9.71 -1.06 7.06
CA SER A 9 -8.84 0.09 7.33
C SER A 9 -8.89 1.05 6.13
N PRO A 10 -8.87 2.37 6.35
CA PRO A 10 -8.81 3.35 5.28
C PRO A 10 -7.54 3.16 4.44
N ALA A 11 -7.55 3.63 3.19
CA ALA A 11 -6.38 3.57 2.32
C ALA A 11 -5.18 4.27 2.99
N GLN A 12 -4.03 3.59 2.99
CA GLN A 12 -2.79 4.06 3.62
C GLN A 12 -1.81 4.50 2.54
N SER A 13 -1.11 5.61 2.78
CA SER A 13 0.02 6.03 1.96
C SER A 13 1.20 5.09 2.21
N LEU A 14 1.82 4.58 1.14
CA LEU A 14 3.08 3.85 1.25
C LEU A 14 4.24 4.82 1.02
N HIS A 15 5.18 4.84 1.97
CA HIS A 15 6.43 5.55 1.85
C HIS A 15 7.57 4.56 1.73
N HIS A 16 8.49 4.81 0.80
CA HIS A 16 9.76 4.10 0.71
C HIS A 16 10.88 5.02 1.20
N LEU A 17 11.67 4.51 2.13
CA LEU A 17 12.80 5.21 2.70
C LEU A 17 14.06 4.37 2.50
N ALA A 18 15.04 4.89 1.78
CA ALA A 18 16.40 4.39 1.82
C ALA A 18 17.22 5.24 2.79
N CYS A 19 17.60 4.69 3.94
CA CYS A 19 18.35 5.43 4.94
C CYS A 19 19.86 5.32 4.66
N GLY A 20 20.50 6.44 4.32
CA GLY A 20 21.97 6.52 4.15
C GLY A 20 22.81 6.29 5.41
N GLU A 21 22.26 6.53 6.61
CA GLU A 21 22.99 6.30 7.88
C GLU A 21 22.99 4.82 8.27
N CYS A 22 21.81 4.21 8.36
CA CYS A 22 21.70 2.82 8.78
C CYS A 22 21.70 1.81 7.63
N GLY A 23 21.68 2.28 6.38
CA GLY A 23 21.75 1.45 5.16
C GLY A 23 20.48 0.65 4.83
N TRP A 24 19.39 0.83 5.59
CA TRP A 24 18.16 0.05 5.40
C TRP A 24 17.21 0.69 4.39
N THR A 25 16.54 -0.17 3.61
CA THR A 25 15.35 0.20 2.83
C THR A 25 14.10 -0.19 3.60
N ILE A 26 13.25 0.78 3.91
CA ILE A 26 12.09 0.64 4.79
C ILE A 26 10.82 1.06 4.05
N SER A 27 9.80 0.21 4.10
CA SER A 27 8.46 0.47 3.57
C SER A 27 7.51 0.81 4.73
N ILE A 28 6.87 1.97 4.69
CA ILE A 28 6.05 2.51 5.79
C ILE A 28 4.64 2.78 5.27
N LEU A 29 3.65 2.07 5.80
CA LEU A 29 2.23 2.34 5.56
C LEU A 29 1.69 3.29 6.62
N ALA A 30 1.07 4.39 6.20
CA ALA A 30 0.53 5.40 7.11
C ALA A 30 -0.83 5.94 6.65
N GLU A 31 -1.76 6.16 7.58
CA GLU A 31 -3.05 6.83 7.33
C GLU A 31 -2.91 8.36 7.22
N THR A 32 -1.72 8.84 6.87
CA THR A 32 -1.40 10.25 6.68
C THR A 32 -0.58 10.41 5.42
N SER A 33 -0.64 11.59 4.85
CA SER A 33 0.15 11.98 3.68
C SER A 33 1.25 12.98 4.02
N ALA A 34 1.51 13.21 5.32
CA ALA A 34 2.60 14.04 5.80
C ALA A 34 3.97 13.45 5.40
N PRO A 35 4.97 14.29 5.11
CA PRO A 35 6.31 13.81 4.77
C PRO A 35 7.00 13.17 5.99
N LEU A 36 7.83 12.16 5.74
CA LEU A 36 8.73 11.61 6.75
C LEU A 36 9.79 12.64 7.11
N ARG A 37 10.05 12.81 8.41
CA ARG A 37 11.06 13.73 8.93
C ARG A 37 12.30 13.04 9.49
N GLN A 38 12.23 11.73 9.70
CA GLN A 38 13.34 10.94 10.25
C GLN A 38 13.18 9.46 9.93
N CYS A 39 14.30 8.74 9.92
CA CYS A 39 14.31 7.29 9.80
C CYS A 39 13.67 6.67 11.04
N PRO A 40 12.65 5.79 10.90
CA PRO A 40 12.01 5.15 12.04
C PRO A 40 12.93 4.14 12.75
N TRP A 41 14.02 3.72 12.11
CA TRP A 41 14.96 2.77 12.68
C TRP A 41 16.05 3.43 13.51
N CYS A 42 16.80 4.38 12.93
CA CYS A 42 17.96 4.99 13.59
C CYS A 42 17.75 6.43 14.05
N GLY A 43 16.62 7.07 13.72
CA GLY A 43 16.32 8.45 14.10
C GLY A 43 17.03 9.52 13.27
N TRP A 44 17.75 9.15 12.21
CA TRP A 44 18.41 10.13 11.34
C TRP A 44 17.40 11.00 10.58
N ASP A 45 17.58 12.32 10.63
CA ASP A 45 16.64 13.34 10.16
C ASP A 45 16.99 13.97 8.80
N ASP A 46 18.25 13.83 8.36
CA ASP A 46 18.71 14.29 7.04
C ASP A 46 18.46 13.21 5.99
N LEU A 47 17.17 12.97 5.73
CA LEU A 47 16.72 11.95 4.79
C LEU A 47 16.86 12.47 3.37
N ASP A 48 17.93 12.04 2.67
CA ASP A 48 18.06 12.25 1.22
C ASP A 48 16.99 11.41 0.48
N ILE A 49 15.84 12.07 0.33
CA ILE A 49 14.63 11.74 -0.43
C ILE A 49 14.00 10.37 -0.12
N SER A 50 13.13 10.35 0.90
CA SER A 50 11.94 9.50 0.84
C SER A 50 11.10 9.96 -0.36
N SER A 51 11.18 9.27 -1.49
CA SER A 51 10.19 9.48 -2.54
C SER A 51 8.87 8.94 -2.01
N VAL A 52 7.91 9.84 -1.78
CA VAL A 52 6.53 9.41 -1.64
C VAL A 52 6.13 8.96 -3.04
N GLU A 53 6.17 7.66 -3.30
CA GLU A 53 5.55 7.11 -4.50
C GLU A 53 4.03 7.21 -4.32
N ARG A 54 3.49 8.44 -4.52
CA ARG A 54 2.05 8.67 -4.72
C ARG A 54 1.62 8.22 -6.11
N GLN A 55 2.21 7.15 -6.62
CA GLN A 55 1.99 6.67 -7.98
C GLN A 55 1.61 5.21 -7.89
N GLY A 56 0.49 4.92 -8.51
CA GLY A 56 -0.17 3.65 -8.41
C GLY A 56 -1.59 3.75 -8.91
N ALA A 57 -2.16 2.61 -9.23
CA ALA A 57 -3.54 2.46 -9.63
C ALA A 57 -4.17 1.36 -8.78
N GLY A 58 -5.48 1.46 -8.56
CA GLY A 58 -6.20 0.52 -7.71
C GLY A 58 -7.58 0.24 -8.24
N GLN A 59 -8.02 -1.00 -8.03
CA GLN A 59 -9.33 -1.47 -8.44
C GLN A 59 -10.01 -2.19 -7.28
N HIS A 60 -11.33 -2.04 -7.22
CA HIS A 60 -12.16 -2.74 -6.25
C HIS A 60 -12.78 -3.96 -6.90
N LEU A 61 -12.72 -5.10 -6.22
CA LEU A 61 -13.42 -6.31 -6.60
C LEU A 61 -14.33 -6.77 -5.48
N LYS A 62 -15.38 -7.50 -5.83
CA LYS A 62 -16.30 -8.09 -4.86
C LYS A 62 -16.28 -9.60 -5.00
N CYS A 63 -15.73 -10.27 -3.99
CA CYS A 63 -15.79 -11.71 -3.87
C CYS A 63 -17.06 -12.12 -3.10
N THR A 64 -17.73 -13.18 -3.54
CA THR A 64 -18.88 -13.74 -2.84
C THR A 64 -18.52 -14.30 -1.46
N GLU A 65 -17.31 -14.86 -1.31
CA GLU A 65 -16.82 -15.46 -0.06
C GLU A 65 -16.11 -14.45 0.85
N HIS A 66 -15.33 -13.54 0.27
CA HIS A 66 -14.41 -12.66 1.00
C HIS A 66 -14.86 -11.19 1.03
N GLY A 67 -15.98 -10.85 0.38
CA GLY A 67 -16.55 -9.51 0.39
C GLY A 67 -15.82 -8.54 -0.55
N ALA A 68 -15.89 -7.24 -0.21
CA ALA A 68 -15.21 -6.19 -0.98
C ALA A 68 -13.71 -6.19 -0.68
N ILE A 69 -12.90 -6.14 -1.73
CA ILE A 69 -11.44 -6.18 -1.67
C ILE A 69 -10.91 -5.06 -2.54
N SER A 70 -9.97 -4.28 -2.01
CA SER A 70 -9.23 -3.26 -2.77
C SER A 70 -7.84 -3.78 -3.10
N VAL A 71 -7.50 -3.80 -4.38
CA VAL A 71 -6.16 -4.14 -4.87
C VAL A 71 -5.50 -2.85 -5.33
N GLN A 72 -4.27 -2.60 -4.88
CA GLN A 72 -3.48 -1.44 -5.27
C GLN A 72 -2.13 -1.93 -5.81
N VAL A 73 -1.77 -1.44 -7.00
CA VAL A 73 -0.44 -1.62 -7.59
C VAL A 73 0.25 -0.27 -7.49
N LEU A 74 1.42 -0.26 -6.84
CA LEU A 74 2.22 0.95 -6.65
C LEU A 74 3.35 0.93 -7.66
N GLY A 75 3.52 2.03 -8.38
CA GLY A 75 4.53 2.18 -9.41
C GLY A 75 4.28 3.43 -10.28
N PRO A 76 5.35 4.02 -10.84
CA PRO A 76 5.25 5.22 -11.66
C PRO A 76 4.57 5.01 -13.01
N ASP A 77 4.60 3.77 -13.52
CA ASP A 77 4.18 3.43 -14.88
C ASP A 77 2.81 2.74 -14.96
N ILE A 78 2.09 2.60 -13.82
CA ILE A 78 0.79 1.92 -13.78
C ILE A 78 -0.36 2.95 -13.79
N ALA A 79 -1.27 2.83 -14.73
CA ALA A 79 -2.51 3.58 -14.87
C ALA A 79 -3.72 2.71 -14.50
N ALA A 80 -4.87 3.37 -14.27
CA ALA A 80 -6.13 2.67 -14.01
C ALA A 80 -6.53 1.74 -15.16
N ASP A 81 -6.20 2.12 -16.40
CA ASP A 81 -6.51 1.35 -17.61
C ASP A 81 -5.62 0.11 -17.80
N ASP A 82 -4.56 -0.04 -17.02
CA ASP A 82 -3.71 -1.24 -17.04
C ASP A 82 -4.31 -2.41 -16.24
N PHE A 83 -5.36 -2.14 -15.44
CA PHE A 83 -6.08 -3.18 -14.73
C PHE A 83 -6.98 -3.97 -15.69
N PRO A 84 -7.05 -5.32 -15.56
CA PRO A 84 -8.05 -6.09 -16.28
C PRO A 84 -9.45 -5.72 -15.81
N ASP A 85 -10.46 -5.92 -16.66
CA ASP A 85 -11.86 -5.65 -16.33
C ASP A 85 -12.31 -6.37 -15.05
N GLU A 86 -11.78 -7.57 -14.79
CA GLU A 86 -12.04 -8.36 -13.60
C GLU A 86 -10.75 -8.90 -12.97
N LEU A 87 -10.53 -8.56 -11.69
CA LEU A 87 -9.48 -9.14 -10.86
C LEU A 87 -9.92 -10.42 -10.18
N PHE A 88 -8.99 -11.36 -10.03
CA PHE A 88 -9.19 -12.52 -9.18
C PHE A 88 -9.13 -12.14 -7.71
N CYS A 89 -10.02 -12.75 -6.92
CA CYS A 89 -9.92 -12.68 -5.46
C CYS A 89 -8.57 -13.29 -5.02
N PRO A 90 -7.70 -12.55 -4.32
CA PRO A 90 -6.38 -13.05 -3.90
C PRO A 90 -6.46 -14.16 -2.85
N PHE A 91 -7.64 -14.37 -2.24
CA PHE A 91 -7.85 -15.38 -1.20
C PHE A 91 -8.53 -16.65 -1.72
N CYS A 92 -9.20 -16.59 -2.87
CA CYS A 92 -9.78 -17.78 -3.47
C CYS A 92 -8.69 -18.59 -4.17
N LYS A 93 -8.59 -19.89 -3.88
CA LYS A 93 -7.84 -20.81 -4.75
C LYS A 93 -8.65 -21.00 -6.02
N ARG A 94 -8.09 -20.61 -7.16
CA ARG A 94 -8.61 -21.00 -8.46
C ARG A 94 -8.49 -22.53 -8.56
N SER A 95 -9.62 -23.22 -8.60
CA SER A 95 -9.66 -24.64 -9.01
C SER A 95 -9.58 -24.73 -10.52
#